data_AF-A0A957IW72-F1
#
_entry.id   AF-A0A957IW72-F1
#
_cell.length_a   1.000
_cell.length_b   1.000
_cell.length_c   1.000
_cell.angle_alpha   90.00
_cell.angle_beta   90.00
_cell.angle_gamma   90.00
#
_symmetry.space_group_name_H-M   'P 1'
#
loop_
_entity.id
_entity.type
_entity.pdbx_description
1 polymer ?
#
loop_
_entity_poly.entity_id
_entity_poly.type
_entity_poly.pdbx_seq_one_letter_code
_entity_poly.pdbx_strand_id
1 'polypeptide(L)'
;LRPLLQANSDVIATVQLGFIGIWGEGYYTDHFVDDPNNPGTVSAARWQDRLDVLTALLAALPPSRMTAVRTPEMKQNMFGTTTPLSQANAYDGSLLARTSYHNDCFLASDSDFGTWQSAAAKSYMADESRFVAMGGETCNYNPPRSACPSALAELALFHWSYLNIDYHPDVLTNASKTDSWVSGGCLDEIRRNLGYRLVLQAGTYDDAVQP
;
A
#
# COMPACT_ATOMS: atom_id res chain seq x y z
N LEU A 1 21.08 8.58 0.91
CA LEU A 1 20.31 7.31 0.86
C LEU A 1 20.66 6.43 -0.34
N ARG A 2 20.76 6.97 -1.57
CA ARG A 2 20.96 6.18 -2.81
C ARG A 2 21.96 5.01 -2.72
N PRO A 3 23.24 5.19 -2.28
CA PRO A 3 24.18 4.07 -2.26
C PRO A 3 23.72 2.90 -1.38
N LEU A 4 23.11 3.20 -0.22
CA LEU A 4 22.60 2.19 0.70
C LEU A 4 21.37 1.47 0.13
N LEU A 5 20.42 2.23 -0.42
CA LEU A 5 19.20 1.66 -0.99
C LEU A 5 19.49 0.76 -2.20
N GLN A 6 20.48 1.12 -3.03
CA GLN A 6 20.86 0.31 -4.18
C GLN A 6 21.65 -0.93 -3.76
N ALA A 7 22.60 -0.80 -2.83
CA ALA A 7 23.42 -1.90 -2.36
C ALA A 7 22.63 -3.01 -1.64
N ASN A 8 21.47 -2.68 -1.05
CA ASN A 8 20.62 -3.61 -0.29
C ASN A 8 19.27 -3.86 -0.97
N SER A 9 19.19 -3.66 -2.28
CA SER A 9 17.92 -3.74 -3.00
C SER A 9 17.31 -5.14 -3.07
N ASP A 10 18.13 -6.16 -2.84
CA ASP A 10 17.77 -7.56 -2.71
C ASP A 10 16.89 -7.84 -1.48
N VAL A 11 17.04 -7.06 -0.41
CA VAL A 11 16.26 -7.20 0.85
C VAL A 11 15.21 -6.11 1.05
N ILE A 12 15.05 -5.20 0.07
CA ILE A 12 14.02 -4.15 0.10
C ILE A 12 12.88 -4.57 -0.83
N ALA A 13 11.67 -4.77 -0.30
CA ALA A 13 10.49 -5.02 -1.13
C ALA A 13 9.90 -3.71 -1.70
N THR A 14 9.66 -2.73 -0.82
CA THR A 14 9.18 -1.39 -1.14
C THR A 14 9.68 -0.40 -0.07
N VAL A 15 9.61 0.89 -0.33
CA VAL A 15 9.97 1.95 0.64
C VAL A 15 8.76 2.86 0.83
N GLN A 16 8.29 3.04 2.06
CA GLN A 16 7.27 4.06 2.34
C GLN A 16 7.88 5.46 2.21
N LEU A 17 7.13 6.43 1.67
CA LEU A 17 7.65 7.78 1.40
C LEU A 17 8.24 8.42 2.67
N GLY A 18 7.51 8.43 3.78
CA GLY A 18 8.02 8.66 5.14
C GLY A 18 8.63 10.03 5.46
N PHE A 19 8.94 10.87 4.46
CA PHE A 19 9.66 12.14 4.64
C PHE A 19 8.77 13.36 4.88
N ILE A 20 7.46 13.21 4.74
CA ILE A 20 6.52 14.33 4.77
C ILE A 20 5.49 14.08 5.85
N GLY A 21 5.35 15.04 6.76
CA GLY A 21 4.27 15.04 7.75
C GLY A 21 4.56 14.21 9.00
N ILE A 22 3.70 14.34 10.00
CA ILE A 22 3.75 13.55 11.23
C ILE A 22 3.49 12.08 10.86
N TRP A 23 4.23 11.18 11.52
CA TRP A 23 4.22 9.73 11.27
C TRP A 23 4.64 9.31 9.85
N GLY A 24 5.07 10.26 9.00
CA GLY A 24 5.49 9.97 7.63
C GLY A 24 4.33 9.77 6.64
N GLU A 25 3.10 10.08 7.05
CA GLU A 25 1.86 9.80 6.32
C GLU A 25 1.56 10.77 5.16
N GLY A 26 2.40 11.81 4.97
CA GLY A 26 2.11 12.89 4.04
C GLY A 26 1.07 13.89 4.57
N TYR A 27 0.69 13.84 5.85
CA TYR A 27 -0.30 14.74 6.45
C TYR A 27 0.25 15.41 7.72
N TYR A 28 -0.41 16.47 8.21
CA TYR A 28 0.08 17.31 9.32
C TYR A 28 1.53 17.77 9.11
N THR A 29 1.73 18.73 8.21
CA THR A 29 3.06 19.21 7.81
C THR A 29 3.08 20.73 7.77
N ASP A 30 4.22 21.32 8.14
CA ASP A 30 4.42 22.76 8.10
C ASP A 30 4.98 23.26 6.75
N HIS A 31 5.48 22.36 5.91
CA HIS A 31 6.30 22.71 4.75
C HIS A 31 5.74 22.22 3.41
N PHE A 32 4.81 21.26 3.42
CA PHE A 32 4.20 20.70 2.22
C PHE A 32 2.70 20.99 2.15
N VAL A 33 2.30 22.14 2.69
CA VAL A 33 0.94 22.70 2.65
C VAL A 33 1.04 24.23 2.66
N ASP A 34 -0.02 24.91 2.24
CA ASP A 34 -0.04 26.38 2.18
C ASP A 34 -0.29 27.01 3.55
N ASP A 35 -1.16 26.40 4.37
CA ASP A 35 -1.43 26.81 5.75
C ASP A 35 -1.42 25.57 6.66
N PRO A 36 -0.46 25.45 7.59
CA PRO A 36 -0.38 24.34 8.54
C PRO A 36 -1.61 24.20 9.45
N ASN A 37 -2.39 25.28 9.64
CA ASN A 37 -3.64 25.24 10.40
C ASN A 37 -4.83 24.70 9.56
N ASN A 38 -4.65 24.56 8.25
CA ASN A 38 -5.60 23.92 7.34
C ASN A 38 -4.91 22.84 6.50
N PRO A 39 -4.43 21.74 7.13
CA PRO A 39 -3.59 20.74 6.47
C PRO A 39 -4.34 19.93 5.38
N GLY A 40 -5.67 20.00 5.33
CA GLY A 40 -6.51 19.34 4.32
C GLY A 40 -6.58 20.05 2.98
N THR A 41 -6.17 21.32 2.90
CA THR A 41 -6.22 22.10 1.66
C THR A 41 -4.80 22.30 1.13
N VAL A 42 -4.44 21.56 0.07
CA VAL A 42 -3.09 21.55 -0.50
C VAL A 42 -3.15 22.08 -1.93
N SER A 43 -2.44 23.17 -2.21
CA SER A 43 -2.38 23.75 -3.55
C SER A 43 -1.60 22.89 -4.53
N ALA A 44 -1.77 23.15 -5.84
CA ALA A 44 -1.02 22.47 -6.89
C ALA A 44 0.51 22.61 -6.71
N ALA A 45 0.98 23.77 -6.23
CA ALA A 45 2.40 23.98 -5.96
C ALA A 45 2.90 23.06 -4.83
N ARG A 46 2.11 22.87 -3.77
CA ARG A 46 2.46 21.97 -2.67
C ARG A 46 2.37 20.49 -3.06
N TRP A 47 1.45 20.12 -3.96
CA TRP A 47 1.45 18.79 -4.58
C TRP A 47 2.68 18.55 -5.46
N GLN A 48 3.15 19.57 -6.18
CA GLN A 48 4.41 19.49 -6.92
C GLN A 48 5.60 19.28 -5.98
N ASP A 49 5.69 20.01 -4.85
CA ASP A 49 6.78 19.80 -3.88
C ASP A 49 6.79 18.37 -3.33
N ARG A 50 5.60 17.78 -3.11
CA ARG A 50 5.46 16.37 -2.68
C ARG A 50 5.91 15.39 -3.76
N LEU A 51 5.55 15.67 -5.02
CA LEU A 51 6.01 14.89 -6.17
C LEU A 51 7.54 14.95 -6.32
N ASP A 52 8.17 16.09 -6.03
CA ASP A 52 9.63 16.24 -6.12
C ASP A 52 10.35 15.34 -5.10
N VAL A 53 9.84 15.25 -3.86
CA VAL A 53 10.38 14.33 -2.84
C VAL A 53 10.19 12.86 -3.26
N LEU A 54 8.99 12.50 -3.72
CA LEU A 54 8.69 11.15 -4.22
C LEU A 54 9.63 10.78 -5.39
N THR A 55 9.81 11.70 -6.34
CA THR A 55 10.68 11.53 -7.51
C THR A 55 12.14 11.35 -7.09
N ALA A 56 12.62 12.16 -6.15
CA ALA A 56 13.98 12.04 -5.63
C ALA A 56 14.22 10.67 -4.96
N LEU A 57 13.26 10.18 -4.18
CA LEU A 57 13.34 8.86 -3.55
C LEU A 57 13.28 7.72 -4.57
N LEU A 58 12.37 7.78 -5.54
CA LEU A 58 12.29 6.81 -6.64
C LEU A 58 13.56 6.78 -7.49
N ALA A 59 14.22 7.92 -7.68
CA ALA A 59 15.52 8.02 -8.35
C ALA A 59 16.70 7.57 -7.46
N ALA A 60 16.51 7.43 -6.15
CA ALA A 60 17.50 6.84 -5.25
C ALA A 60 17.39 5.31 -5.20
N LEU A 61 16.24 4.76 -5.57
CA LEU A 61 15.98 3.32 -5.65
C LEU A 61 16.35 2.74 -7.03
N PRO A 62 16.64 1.43 -7.12
CA PRO A 62 16.70 0.74 -8.41
C PRO A 62 15.36 0.83 -9.15
N PRO A 63 15.35 0.78 -10.50
CA PRO A 63 14.12 0.84 -11.29
C PRO A 63 13.08 -0.25 -10.95
N SER A 64 13.52 -1.39 -10.42
CA SER A 64 12.68 -2.52 -9.99
C SER A 64 12.04 -2.35 -8.61
N ARG A 65 12.19 -1.19 -7.97
CA ARG A 65 11.63 -0.89 -6.65
C ARG A 65 10.65 0.26 -6.72
N MET A 66 9.66 0.20 -5.83
CA MET A 66 8.57 1.14 -5.70
C MET A 66 8.70 1.96 -4.42
N THR A 67 8.01 3.09 -4.39
CA THR A 67 7.82 3.90 -3.18
C THR A 67 6.33 3.94 -2.83
N ALA A 68 5.95 3.75 -1.57
CA ALA A 68 4.55 3.73 -1.13
C ALA A 68 4.09 5.08 -0.58
N VAL A 69 2.92 5.55 -1.02
CA VAL A 69 2.19 6.72 -0.48
C VAL A 69 0.96 6.25 0.29
N ARG A 70 0.40 7.09 1.16
CA ARG A 70 -0.67 6.64 2.08
C ARG A 70 -2.03 6.51 1.39
N THR A 71 -2.40 7.48 0.56
CA THR A 71 -3.77 7.53 0.01
C THR A 71 -3.80 7.54 -1.53
N PRO A 72 -4.90 7.10 -2.15
CA PRO A 72 -5.16 7.27 -3.59
C PRO A 72 -5.03 8.72 -4.03
N GLU A 73 -5.64 9.63 -3.27
CA GLU A 73 -5.71 11.05 -3.59
C GLU A 73 -4.31 11.68 -3.64
N MET A 74 -3.38 11.24 -2.79
CA MET A 74 -1.98 11.67 -2.86
C MET A 74 -1.37 11.35 -4.23
N LYS A 75 -1.50 10.10 -4.70
CA LYS A 75 -0.97 9.70 -6.01
C LYS A 75 -1.69 10.46 -7.13
N GLN A 76 -3.01 10.54 -7.08
CA GLN A 76 -3.82 11.21 -8.09
C GLN A 76 -3.45 12.70 -8.23
N ASN A 77 -3.29 13.42 -7.12
CA ASN A 77 -2.93 14.82 -7.12
C ASN A 77 -1.47 15.05 -7.57
N MET A 78 -0.53 14.21 -7.14
CA MET A 78 0.87 14.31 -7.57
C MET A 78 1.03 14.08 -9.08
N PHE A 79 0.29 13.13 -9.67
CA PHE A 79 0.42 12.81 -11.10
C PHE A 79 -0.65 13.45 -11.99
N GLY A 80 -1.61 14.18 -11.42
CA GLY A 80 -2.70 14.82 -12.16
C GLY A 80 -3.59 13.82 -12.92
N THR A 81 -3.78 12.61 -12.39
CA THR A 81 -4.58 11.56 -13.04
C THR A 81 -5.49 10.85 -12.05
N THR A 82 -6.73 10.58 -12.45
CA THR A 82 -7.68 9.73 -11.72
C THR A 82 -7.86 8.37 -12.38
N THR A 83 -7.19 8.12 -13.50
CA THR A 83 -7.21 6.84 -14.20
C THR A 83 -6.21 5.89 -13.55
N PRO A 84 -6.64 4.70 -13.08
CA PRO A 84 -5.73 3.72 -12.51
C PRO A 84 -4.79 3.16 -13.59
N LEU A 85 -3.66 2.60 -13.15
CA LEU A 85 -2.78 1.82 -13.98
C LEU A 85 -3.54 0.69 -14.68
N SER A 86 -3.10 0.40 -15.88
CA SER A 86 -3.54 -0.73 -16.69
C SER A 86 -2.33 -1.58 -17.03
N GLN A 87 -2.55 -2.78 -17.57
CA GLN A 87 -1.46 -3.62 -18.03
C GLN A 87 -0.54 -2.92 -19.05
N ALA A 88 -1.05 -1.96 -19.82
CA ALA A 88 -0.29 -1.24 -20.84
C ALA A 88 0.78 -0.29 -20.26
N ASN A 89 0.58 0.24 -19.05
CA ASN A 89 1.51 1.20 -18.42
C ASN A 89 2.00 0.76 -17.03
N ALA A 90 1.48 -0.33 -16.46
CA ALA A 90 1.88 -0.85 -15.15
C ALA A 90 3.36 -1.20 -15.01
N TYR A 91 4.06 -1.44 -16.13
CA TYR A 91 5.43 -1.95 -16.13
C TYR A 91 6.38 -1.13 -17.03
N ASP A 92 6.00 0.09 -17.40
CA ASP A 92 6.79 0.95 -18.30
C ASP A 92 7.96 1.66 -17.60
N GLY A 93 8.12 1.46 -16.29
CA GLY A 93 9.16 2.09 -15.46
C GLY A 93 8.89 3.55 -15.10
N SER A 94 7.71 4.09 -15.45
CA SER A 94 7.30 5.45 -15.09
C SER A 94 7.22 5.63 -13.58
N LEU A 95 7.32 6.89 -13.14
CA LEU A 95 7.13 7.24 -11.72
C LEU A 95 5.72 6.85 -11.23
N LEU A 96 4.71 6.96 -12.11
CA LEU A 96 3.35 6.54 -11.82
C LEU A 96 3.28 5.03 -11.55
N ALA A 97 3.87 4.21 -12.43
CA ALA A 97 3.95 2.75 -12.29
C ALA A 97 4.78 2.31 -11.07
N ARG A 98 5.73 3.13 -10.63
CA ARG A 98 6.59 2.85 -9.48
C ARG A 98 6.10 3.45 -8.16
N THR A 99 4.94 4.11 -8.15
CA THR A 99 4.32 4.62 -6.92
C THR A 99 3.25 3.66 -6.43
N SER A 100 3.46 3.11 -5.25
CA SER A 100 2.67 2.06 -4.59
C SER A 100 1.93 2.62 -3.37
N TYR A 101 1.28 1.78 -2.56
CA TYR A 101 0.47 2.23 -1.43
C TYR A 101 0.81 1.56 -0.10
N HIS A 102 0.51 2.28 0.98
CA HIS A 102 0.37 1.70 2.31
C HIS A 102 -0.87 2.29 3.00
N ASN A 103 -1.74 1.45 3.57
CA ASN A 103 -2.87 1.88 4.38
C ASN A 103 -2.49 1.79 5.86
N ASP A 104 -2.42 2.95 6.50
CA ASP A 104 -1.89 3.11 7.86
C ASP A 104 -2.97 2.99 8.95
N CYS A 105 -4.12 2.40 8.62
CA CYS A 105 -5.25 2.20 9.53
C CYS A 105 -6.25 1.19 8.95
N PHE A 106 -5.77 0.09 8.37
CA PHE A 106 -6.58 -0.92 7.71
C PHE A 106 -7.71 -1.44 8.62
N LEU A 107 -8.93 -1.42 8.10
CA LEU A 107 -10.18 -1.83 8.77
C LEU A 107 -10.60 -0.96 9.98
N ALA A 108 -9.90 0.14 10.26
CA ALA A 108 -10.11 0.94 11.48
C ALA A 108 -11.44 1.70 11.51
N SER A 109 -11.99 2.03 10.34
CA SER A 109 -13.29 2.69 10.14
C SER A 109 -13.81 2.42 8.72
N ASP A 110 -14.89 3.08 8.31
CA ASP A 110 -15.34 3.03 6.90
C ASP A 110 -14.31 3.64 5.94
N SER A 111 -13.54 4.62 6.42
CA SER A 111 -12.52 5.34 5.64
C SER A 111 -11.09 4.91 5.95
N ASP A 112 -10.89 3.92 6.82
CA ASP A 112 -9.58 3.55 7.37
C ASP A 112 -8.82 4.81 7.85
N PHE A 113 -9.51 5.60 8.68
CA PHE A 113 -9.08 6.90 9.21
C PHE A 113 -8.56 7.90 8.16
N GLY A 114 -9.20 7.91 6.99
CA GLY A 114 -8.93 8.90 5.94
C GLY A 114 -8.05 8.39 4.80
N THR A 115 -7.75 7.08 4.76
CA THR A 115 -7.08 6.45 3.61
C THR A 115 -7.89 6.61 2.32
N TRP A 116 -9.22 6.60 2.40
CA TRP A 116 -10.09 6.91 1.25
C TRP A 116 -11.20 7.89 1.63
N GLN A 117 -11.45 8.85 0.74
CA GLN A 117 -12.50 9.85 0.90
C GLN A 117 -13.80 9.49 0.17
N SER A 118 -13.78 8.47 -0.68
CA SER A 118 -14.94 8.05 -1.47
C SER A 118 -14.87 6.58 -1.91
N ALA A 119 -16.01 6.04 -2.35
CA ALA A 119 -16.06 4.73 -2.99
C ALA A 119 -15.21 4.68 -4.27
N ALA A 120 -15.10 5.79 -5.00
CA ALA A 120 -14.27 5.88 -6.20
C ALA A 120 -12.77 5.76 -5.87
N ALA A 121 -12.31 6.39 -4.78
CA ALA A 121 -10.94 6.24 -4.30
C ALA A 121 -10.64 4.78 -3.90
N LYS A 122 -11.61 4.12 -3.25
CA LYS A 122 -11.52 2.70 -2.90
C LYS A 122 -11.42 1.81 -4.14
N SER A 123 -12.27 2.00 -5.16
CA SER A 123 -12.17 1.26 -6.43
C SER A 123 -10.85 1.50 -7.15
N TYR A 124 -10.38 2.75 -7.20
CA TYR A 124 -9.12 3.10 -7.82
C TYR A 124 -7.94 2.33 -7.21
N MET A 125 -7.84 2.26 -5.88
CA MET A 125 -6.77 1.49 -5.24
C MET A 125 -6.92 -0.02 -5.46
N ALA A 126 -8.15 -0.55 -5.49
CA ALA A 126 -8.40 -1.96 -5.80
C ALA A 126 -7.86 -2.33 -7.20
N ASP A 127 -8.08 -1.48 -8.20
CA ASP A 127 -7.56 -1.68 -9.55
C ASP A 127 -6.03 -1.54 -9.61
N GLU A 128 -5.47 -0.54 -8.93
CA GLU A 128 -4.04 -0.27 -8.91
C GLU A 128 -3.24 -1.37 -8.21
N SER A 129 -3.73 -1.88 -7.08
CA SER A 129 -3.04 -2.89 -6.26
C SER A 129 -2.75 -4.19 -6.99
N ARG A 130 -3.38 -4.42 -8.15
CA ARG A 130 -3.05 -5.51 -9.07
C ARG A 130 -1.65 -5.40 -9.67
N PHE A 131 -1.11 -4.19 -9.73
CA PHE A 131 0.12 -3.85 -10.44
C PHE A 131 1.23 -3.31 -9.52
N VAL A 132 0.85 -2.71 -8.39
CA VAL A 132 1.79 -2.11 -7.45
C VAL A 132 1.68 -2.75 -6.07
N ALA A 133 2.74 -2.64 -5.27
CA ALA A 133 2.70 -3.11 -3.89
C ALA A 133 1.59 -2.42 -3.09
N MET A 134 0.93 -3.20 -2.24
CA MET A 134 -0.03 -2.70 -1.26
C MET A 134 0.34 -3.28 0.11
N GLY A 135 0.37 -2.47 1.15
CA GLY A 135 0.58 -2.98 2.50
C GLY A 135 0.17 -1.96 3.54
N GLY A 136 0.76 -2.02 4.73
CA GLY A 136 0.44 -1.11 5.83
C GLY A 136 0.12 -1.86 7.12
N GLU A 137 -0.83 -1.35 7.88
CA GLU A 137 -1.10 -1.81 9.25
C GLU A 137 -2.54 -1.60 9.69
N THR A 138 -2.96 -2.30 10.75
CA THR A 138 -4.21 -2.00 11.47
C THR A 138 -3.91 -1.03 12.61
N CYS A 139 -4.82 -0.11 12.94
CA CYS A 139 -4.60 0.88 14.02
C CYS A 139 -5.72 0.95 15.06
N ASN A 140 -6.84 0.26 14.83
CA ASN A 140 -8.02 0.31 15.70
C ASN A 140 -8.80 -1.00 15.64
N TYR A 141 -9.23 -1.50 16.80
CA TYR A 141 -10.10 -2.67 16.91
C TYR A 141 -11.55 -2.28 16.60
N ASN A 142 -12.08 -2.73 15.46
CA ASN A 142 -13.37 -2.31 14.91
C ASN A 142 -14.22 -3.48 14.34
N PRO A 143 -14.60 -4.51 15.12
CA PRO A 143 -15.53 -5.52 14.63
C PRO A 143 -16.92 -4.94 14.34
N PRO A 144 -17.66 -5.48 13.36
CA PRO A 144 -17.31 -6.64 12.54
C PRO A 144 -16.38 -6.30 11.36
N ARG A 145 -16.07 -5.02 11.14
CA ARG A 145 -15.25 -4.54 10.02
C ARG A 145 -13.79 -5.00 10.08
N SER A 146 -13.22 -5.15 11.27
CA SER A 146 -11.86 -5.67 11.49
C SER A 146 -11.79 -7.18 11.74
N ALA A 147 -12.92 -7.89 11.72
CA ALA A 147 -12.98 -9.33 11.97
C ALA A 147 -12.63 -10.15 10.72
N CYS A 148 -12.43 -11.46 10.88
CA CYS A 148 -11.93 -12.34 9.81
C CYS A 148 -12.65 -12.25 8.45
N PRO A 149 -14.01 -12.26 8.37
CA PRO A 149 -14.68 -12.28 7.06
C PRO A 149 -14.37 -11.04 6.21
N SER A 150 -14.40 -9.86 6.82
CA SER A 150 -14.13 -8.58 6.17
C SER A 150 -12.64 -8.37 5.92
N ALA A 151 -11.78 -8.81 6.86
CA ALA A 151 -10.34 -8.79 6.69
C ALA A 151 -9.89 -9.61 5.46
N LEU A 152 -10.31 -10.88 5.36
CA LEU A 152 -9.97 -11.74 4.23
C LEU A 152 -10.47 -11.17 2.90
N ALA A 153 -11.71 -10.67 2.86
CA ALA A 153 -12.30 -10.09 1.66
C ALA A 153 -11.53 -8.85 1.17
N GLU A 154 -11.14 -7.95 2.08
CA GLU A 154 -10.46 -6.72 1.67
C GLU A 154 -8.96 -6.90 1.42
N LEU A 155 -8.28 -7.80 2.16
CA LEU A 155 -6.91 -8.19 1.85
C LEU A 155 -6.81 -8.75 0.42
N ALA A 156 -7.79 -9.57 0.02
CA ALA A 156 -7.89 -10.10 -1.34
C ALA A 156 -8.25 -9.02 -2.37
N LEU A 157 -9.20 -8.13 -2.06
CA LEU A 157 -9.63 -7.05 -2.96
C LEU A 157 -8.47 -6.09 -3.30
N PHE A 158 -7.62 -5.78 -2.33
CA PHE A 158 -6.49 -4.86 -2.47
C PHE A 158 -5.14 -5.57 -2.63
N HIS A 159 -5.14 -6.87 -2.94
CA HIS A 159 -3.93 -7.64 -3.28
C HIS A 159 -2.74 -7.39 -2.32
N TRP A 160 -3.00 -7.44 -1.01
CA TRP A 160 -2.01 -7.05 -0.01
C TRP A 160 -0.71 -7.87 -0.11
N SER A 161 0.40 -7.15 -0.16
CA SER A 161 1.76 -7.68 -0.30
C SER A 161 2.45 -7.92 1.05
N TYR A 162 2.17 -7.08 2.05
CA TYR A 162 2.74 -7.18 3.39
C TYR A 162 1.84 -6.48 4.42
N LEU A 163 1.98 -6.82 5.70
CA LEU A 163 1.24 -6.21 6.81
C LEU A 163 2.15 -6.07 8.03
N ASN A 164 2.12 -4.93 8.71
CA ASN A 164 2.75 -4.76 10.02
C ASN A 164 1.92 -5.48 11.08
N ILE A 165 2.55 -6.41 11.79
CA ILE A 165 1.87 -7.24 12.79
C ILE A 165 1.99 -6.69 14.22
N ASP A 166 2.86 -5.70 14.44
CA ASP A 166 3.28 -5.29 15.78
C ASP A 166 2.53 -4.05 16.29
N TYR A 167 2.03 -3.19 15.39
CA TYR A 167 1.45 -1.89 15.80
C TYR A 167 0.13 -2.02 16.57
N HIS A 168 -0.78 -2.91 16.14
CA HIS A 168 -2.08 -3.07 16.79
C HIS A 168 -2.47 -4.54 16.99
N PRO A 169 -1.90 -5.20 18.02
CA PRO A 169 -2.09 -6.63 18.26
C PRO A 169 -3.54 -7.01 18.56
N ASP A 170 -4.39 -6.07 19.01
CA ASP A 170 -5.79 -6.33 19.34
C ASP A 170 -6.63 -6.83 18.15
N VAL A 171 -6.28 -6.45 16.92
CA VAL A 171 -6.95 -6.97 15.71
C VAL A 171 -6.35 -8.30 15.26
N LEU A 172 -5.04 -8.49 15.39
CA LEU A 172 -4.34 -9.63 14.79
C LEU A 172 -4.16 -10.80 15.77
N THR A 173 -3.46 -10.56 16.88
CA THR A 173 -2.81 -11.60 17.70
C THR A 173 -3.31 -11.66 19.14
N ASN A 174 -4.12 -10.71 19.59
CA ASN A 174 -4.67 -10.73 20.94
C ASN A 174 -5.79 -11.79 21.06
N ALA A 175 -5.41 -12.98 21.53
CA ALA A 175 -6.35 -14.09 21.74
C ALA A 175 -7.45 -13.80 22.78
N SER A 176 -7.33 -12.74 23.60
CA SER A 176 -8.42 -12.30 24.49
C SER A 176 -9.52 -11.55 23.77
N LYS A 177 -9.29 -11.09 22.53
CA LYS A 177 -10.33 -10.54 21.64
C LYS A 177 -10.91 -11.68 20.82
N THR A 178 -12.20 -11.93 20.98
CA THR A 178 -12.92 -13.01 20.29
C THR A 178 -12.93 -12.84 18.77
N ASP A 179 -12.92 -11.60 18.30
CA ASP A 179 -12.96 -11.27 16.86
C ASP A 179 -11.59 -10.89 16.29
N SER A 180 -10.51 -11.07 17.06
CA SER A 180 -9.16 -10.98 16.50
C SER A 180 -8.92 -12.09 15.48
N TRP A 181 -7.95 -11.90 14.59
CA TRP A 181 -7.68 -12.85 13.52
C TRP A 181 -7.12 -14.18 14.03
N VAL A 182 -6.42 -14.17 15.17
CA VAL A 182 -5.98 -15.40 15.84
C VAL A 182 -7.17 -16.15 16.43
N SER A 183 -8.09 -15.48 17.13
CA SER A 183 -9.27 -16.12 17.74
C SER A 183 -10.30 -16.56 16.70
N GLY A 184 -10.47 -15.77 15.64
CA GLY A 184 -11.32 -16.08 14.49
C GLY A 184 -10.69 -17.08 13.51
N GLY A 185 -9.44 -17.49 13.72
CA GLY A 185 -8.77 -18.55 12.97
C GLY A 185 -8.31 -18.21 11.55
N CYS A 186 -8.34 -16.94 11.14
CA CYS A 186 -7.95 -16.53 9.78
C CYS A 186 -6.49 -16.07 9.65
N LEU A 187 -5.76 -15.85 10.74
CA LEU A 187 -4.40 -15.29 10.68
C LEU A 187 -3.44 -16.12 9.81
N ASP A 188 -3.51 -17.45 9.88
CA ASP A 188 -2.64 -18.31 9.04
C ASP A 188 -3.04 -18.29 7.57
N GLU A 189 -4.32 -18.11 7.26
CA GLU A 189 -4.77 -17.90 5.88
C GLU A 189 -4.26 -16.56 5.34
N ILE A 190 -4.37 -15.50 6.14
CA ILE A 190 -3.84 -14.18 5.80
C ILE A 190 -2.34 -14.29 5.50
N ARG A 191 -1.54 -14.91 6.38
CA ARG A 191 -0.10 -15.12 6.16
C ARG A 191 0.22 -15.85 4.86
N ARG A 192 -0.57 -16.86 4.49
CA ARG A 192 -0.38 -17.62 3.23
C ARG A 192 -0.76 -16.82 1.99
N ASN A 193 -1.67 -15.86 2.12
CA ASN A 193 -2.23 -15.10 1.01
C ASN A 193 -1.53 -13.74 0.79
N LEU A 194 -0.79 -13.23 1.78
CA LEU A 194 0.03 -12.02 1.60
C LEU A 194 1.17 -12.26 0.61
N GLY A 195 1.46 -11.24 -0.20
CA GLY A 195 2.53 -11.26 -1.18
C GLY A 195 2.07 -11.71 -2.58
N TYR A 196 3.02 -11.82 -3.50
CA TYR A 196 2.73 -12.25 -4.87
C TYR A 196 2.81 -13.77 -4.99
N ARG A 197 1.82 -14.40 -5.62
CA ARG A 197 1.77 -15.84 -5.86
C ARG A 197 1.79 -16.14 -7.35
N LEU A 198 2.83 -16.82 -7.81
CA LEU A 198 2.84 -17.43 -9.13
C LEU A 198 1.96 -18.69 -9.09
N VAL A 199 0.93 -18.72 -9.93
CA VAL A 199 0.04 -19.87 -10.09
C VAL A 199 0.23 -20.42 -11.50
N LEU A 200 0.67 -21.68 -11.60
CA LEU A 200 0.66 -22.40 -12.86
C LEU A 200 -0.79 -22.67 -13.26
N GLN A 201 -1.27 -21.97 -14.28
CA GLN A 201 -2.65 -22.14 -14.77
C GLN A 201 -2.78 -23.36 -15.69
N ALA A 202 -1.78 -23.59 -16.54
CA ALA A 202 -1.68 -24.73 -17.42
C ALA A 202 -0.20 -25.03 -17.70
N GLY A 203 0.12 -26.29 -17.93
CA GLY A 203 1.42 -26.73 -18.39
C GLY A 203 1.26 -27.89 -19.36
N THR A 204 2.00 -27.85 -20.45
CA THR A 204 2.14 -28.99 -21.36
C THR A 204 3.47 -29.65 -21.04
N TYR A 205 3.48 -30.97 -20.91
CA TYR A 205 4.68 -31.77 -20.69
C TYR A 205 4.71 -32.93 -21.68
N ASP A 206 5.90 -33.34 -22.09
CA ASP A 206 6.10 -34.51 -22.92
C ASP A 206 6.03 -35.78 -22.06
N ASP A 207 5.37 -36.82 -22.57
CA ASP A 207 5.35 -38.16 -21.94
C ASP A 207 6.64 -38.95 -22.17
N ALA A 208 7.62 -38.38 -22.88
CA ALA A 208 8.90 -38.99 -23.20
C ALA A 208 10.05 -38.23 -22.51
N VAL A 209 10.91 -38.96 -21.81
CA VAL A 209 12.16 -38.42 -21.27
C VAL A 209 13.16 -38.28 -22.43
N GLN A 210 13.77 -37.11 -22.62
CA GLN A 210 14.88 -36.97 -23.57
C GLN A 210 16.11 -37.72 -23.06
N PRO A 211 16.74 -38.60 -23.87
CA PRO A 211 17.91 -39.38 -23.49
C PRO A 211 19.17 -38.53 -23.27
#